data_AF-A0A920MKC6-F1
#
_entry.id   AF-A0A920MKC6-F1
#
_cell.length_a   1.000
_cell.length_b   1.000
_cell.length_c   1.000
_cell.angle_alpha   90.00
_cell.angle_beta   90.00
_cell.angle_gamma   90.00
#
_symmetry.space_group_name_H-M   'P 1'
#
loop_
_entity.id
_entity.type
_entity.pdbx_description
1 polymer ?
#
loop_
_entity_poly.entity_id
_entity_poly.type
_entity_poly.pdbx_seq_one_letter_code
_entity_poly.pdbx_strand_id
1 'polypeptide(L)'
;MVGDSNGGFMALELAYRFPGLISASVSSAGASHFESRSDLDSGVHILQVQGTDDTSILFEGGSIGGRLYPGAEATARQWAIYNNCSLPGLASEPKDLDSTLLGQETKVIVYSSGCMSEGSVELWAIQKGGHGLGRPVPDASRLELLDWLYKKAKKGWPKDFNGVAPSPELDLGLNNVGVYNGLDELLYSCMRLTSEGKSFPFQGVEQFDVAFSISNPSTGKIKLENFREFNAKEVFNNNQEIPDCSGNYEIGTGAYTDIVQVNSSIYEFDFQLTDSLANEFVLVSSKIIR
;
A
#
# COMPACT_ATOMS: atom_id res chain seq x y z
N MET A 1 8.87 -1.48 -1.70
CA MET A 1 10.20 -2.12 -1.62
C MET A 1 11.19 -1.35 -2.46
N VAL A 2 12.47 -1.35 -2.07
CA VAL A 2 13.53 -0.63 -2.79
C VAL A 2 14.75 -1.52 -2.86
N GLY A 3 15.36 -1.60 -4.03
CA GLY A 3 16.60 -2.33 -4.24
C GLY A 3 17.54 -1.60 -5.18
N ASP A 4 18.84 -1.75 -4.93
CA ASP A 4 19.91 -1.15 -5.73
C ASP A 4 20.82 -2.24 -6.32
N SER A 5 21.23 -2.09 -7.58
CA SER A 5 22.06 -3.06 -8.30
C SER A 5 21.40 -4.46 -8.31
N ASN A 6 22.09 -5.51 -7.84
CA ASN A 6 21.49 -6.83 -7.59
C ASN A 6 20.21 -6.79 -6.75
N GLY A 7 20.11 -5.84 -5.81
CA GLY A 7 18.89 -5.59 -5.05
C GLY A 7 17.74 -5.10 -5.93
N GLY A 8 18.03 -4.31 -6.97
CA GLY A 8 17.04 -3.85 -7.96
C GLY A 8 16.47 -5.00 -8.78
N PHE A 9 17.31 -5.93 -9.24
CA PHE A 9 16.86 -7.18 -9.86
C PHE A 9 15.92 -7.96 -8.93
N MET A 10 16.32 -8.12 -7.66
CA MET A 10 15.51 -8.82 -6.66
C MET A 10 14.20 -8.10 -6.35
N ALA A 11 14.20 -6.77 -6.31
CA ALA A 11 13.01 -5.97 -6.04
C ALA A 11 11.93 -6.16 -7.12
N LEU A 12 12.34 -6.27 -8.39
CA LEU A 12 11.41 -6.59 -9.49
C LEU A 12 10.94 -8.04 -9.40
N GLU A 13 11.84 -9.00 -9.14
CA GLU A 13 11.45 -10.41 -9.02
C GLU A 13 10.42 -10.64 -7.91
N LEU A 14 10.61 -10.01 -6.74
CA LEU A 14 9.66 -10.12 -5.64
C LEU A 14 8.33 -9.45 -5.97
N ALA A 15 8.35 -8.26 -6.61
CA ALA A 15 7.13 -7.59 -7.05
C ALA A 15 6.30 -8.47 -7.99
N TYR A 16 6.97 -9.23 -8.86
CA TYR A 16 6.31 -10.15 -9.78
C TYR A 16 5.71 -11.36 -9.05
N ARG A 17 6.41 -11.91 -8.06
CA ARG A 17 5.95 -13.09 -7.30
C ARG A 17 4.85 -12.79 -6.29
N PHE A 18 4.81 -11.56 -5.77
CA PHE A 18 3.90 -11.18 -4.69
C PHE A 18 3.15 -9.87 -5.00
N PRO A 19 2.44 -9.77 -6.14
CA PRO A 19 1.78 -8.52 -6.56
C PRO A 19 0.64 -8.12 -5.62
N GLY A 20 0.05 -9.08 -4.89
CA GLY A 20 -0.92 -8.83 -3.84
C GLY A 20 -0.33 -8.15 -2.59
N LEU A 21 0.94 -8.40 -2.27
CA LEU A 21 1.60 -7.90 -1.04
C LEU A 21 2.44 -6.64 -1.28
N ILE A 22 2.95 -6.44 -2.49
CA ILE A 22 3.84 -5.32 -2.81
C ILE A 22 3.04 -4.26 -3.54
N SER A 23 2.86 -3.10 -2.89
CA SER A 23 2.22 -1.94 -3.52
C SER A 23 3.10 -1.30 -4.60
N ALA A 24 4.36 -1.08 -4.22
CA ALA A 24 5.31 -0.33 -5.02
C ALA A 24 6.71 -0.95 -4.90
N SER A 25 7.42 -1.03 -6.02
CA SER A 25 8.78 -1.55 -6.09
C SER A 25 9.68 -0.60 -6.87
N VAL A 26 10.82 -0.24 -6.28
CA VAL A 26 11.85 0.58 -6.90
C VAL A 26 13.06 -0.30 -7.22
N SER A 27 13.45 -0.30 -8.49
CA SER A 27 14.68 -0.89 -9.00
C SER A 27 15.64 0.22 -9.41
N SER A 28 16.64 0.47 -8.58
CA SER A 28 17.77 1.34 -8.89
C SER A 28 18.89 0.49 -9.48
N ALA A 29 19.39 0.84 -10.66
CA ALA A 29 20.51 0.13 -11.30
C ALA A 29 20.30 -1.39 -11.46
N GLY A 30 19.04 -1.84 -11.52
CA GLY A 30 18.65 -3.23 -11.75
C GLY A 30 18.04 -3.41 -13.13
N ALA A 31 17.59 -4.61 -13.45
CA ALA A 31 16.81 -4.87 -14.65
C ALA A 31 15.82 -6.01 -14.45
N SER A 32 14.82 -6.08 -15.32
CA SER A 32 13.88 -7.20 -15.39
C SER A 32 14.55 -8.44 -16.03
N HIS A 33 13.77 -9.48 -16.31
CA HIS A 33 14.19 -10.68 -17.03
C HIS A 33 13.61 -10.69 -18.44
N PHE A 34 14.20 -11.45 -19.38
CA PHE A 34 13.67 -11.54 -20.76
C PHE A 34 12.49 -12.50 -20.93
N GLU A 35 12.32 -13.45 -20.03
CA GLU A 35 11.32 -14.51 -20.18
C GLU A 35 9.89 -13.93 -20.17
N SER A 36 9.02 -14.39 -21.05
CA SER A 36 7.59 -14.13 -20.92
C SER A 36 7.09 -14.92 -19.71
N ARG A 37 6.33 -14.28 -18.83
CA ARG A 37 5.67 -14.93 -17.70
C ARG A 37 4.16 -14.69 -17.77
N SER A 38 3.41 -15.32 -16.87
CA SER A 38 1.96 -15.12 -16.76
C SER A 38 1.61 -13.68 -16.37
N ASP A 39 0.35 -13.29 -16.60
CA ASP A 39 -0.16 -12.00 -16.18
C ASP A 39 -0.16 -11.88 -14.64
N LEU A 40 -0.14 -10.64 -14.15
CA LEU A 40 -0.24 -10.35 -12.71
C LEU A 40 -1.68 -10.43 -12.23
N ASP A 41 -1.86 -10.96 -11.02
CA ASP A 41 -3.16 -11.10 -10.35
C ASP A 41 -3.61 -9.77 -9.69
N SER A 42 -2.70 -8.80 -9.55
CA SER A 42 -2.90 -7.48 -8.94
C SER A 42 -1.95 -6.47 -9.59
N GLY A 43 -2.38 -5.21 -9.70
CA GLY A 43 -1.49 -4.13 -10.12
C GLY A 43 -0.39 -3.87 -9.08
N VAL A 44 0.79 -3.47 -9.58
CA VAL A 44 1.93 -3.05 -8.76
C VAL A 44 2.56 -1.80 -9.36
N HIS A 45 2.85 -0.80 -8.54
CA HIS A 45 3.58 0.38 -8.98
C HIS A 45 5.08 0.08 -9.11
N ILE A 46 5.66 0.32 -10.27
CA ILE A 46 7.08 0.06 -10.55
C ILE A 46 7.79 1.35 -10.87
N LEU A 47 8.97 1.53 -10.29
CA LEU A 47 9.91 2.57 -10.66
C LEU A 47 11.24 1.93 -11.05
N GLN A 48 11.66 2.13 -12.29
CA GLN A 48 13.01 1.83 -12.75
C GLN A 48 13.83 3.13 -12.74
N VAL A 49 14.95 3.14 -12.02
CA VAL A 49 15.91 4.25 -11.99
C VAL A 49 17.22 3.77 -12.60
N GLN A 50 17.72 4.46 -13.62
CA GLN A 50 18.95 4.08 -14.30
C GLN A 50 19.73 5.31 -14.77
N GLY A 51 21.05 5.33 -14.52
CA GLY A 51 21.96 6.27 -15.16
C GLY A 51 22.26 5.86 -16.60
N THR A 52 22.30 6.82 -17.54
CA THR A 52 22.61 6.52 -18.95
C THR A 52 24.06 6.10 -19.17
N ASP A 53 24.95 6.47 -18.25
CA ASP A 53 26.39 6.20 -18.31
C ASP A 53 26.78 5.11 -17.29
N ASP A 54 25.81 4.35 -16.79
CA ASP A 54 26.05 3.19 -15.94
C ASP A 54 26.88 2.14 -16.71
N THR A 55 28.06 1.84 -16.18
CA THR A 55 29.02 0.89 -16.75
C THR A 55 28.96 -0.49 -16.11
N SER A 56 28.20 -0.65 -15.03
CA SER A 56 28.01 -1.92 -14.33
C SER A 56 26.76 -2.63 -14.82
N ILE A 57 25.64 -1.90 -14.90
CA ILE A 57 24.37 -2.36 -15.44
C ILE A 57 23.98 -1.40 -16.55
N LEU A 58 24.18 -1.83 -17.79
CA LEU A 58 24.13 -0.95 -18.95
C LEU A 58 22.69 -0.47 -19.20
N PHE A 59 22.54 0.81 -19.50
CA PHE A 59 21.23 1.42 -19.79
C PHE A 59 20.49 0.73 -20.93
N GLU A 60 21.21 0.30 -21.98
CA GLU A 60 20.68 -0.42 -23.15
C GLU A 60 20.49 -1.93 -22.92
N GLY A 61 20.92 -2.43 -21.76
CA GLY A 61 20.94 -3.86 -21.45
C GLY A 61 22.29 -4.51 -21.77
N GLY A 62 22.47 -5.74 -21.31
CA GLY A 62 23.76 -6.40 -21.40
C GLY A 62 23.75 -7.84 -20.90
N SER A 63 24.91 -8.31 -20.42
CA SER A 63 25.04 -9.64 -19.85
C SER A 63 25.91 -9.65 -18.59
N ILE A 64 25.50 -10.45 -17.59
CA ILE A 64 26.28 -10.75 -16.39
C ILE A 64 26.53 -12.26 -16.38
N GLY A 65 27.80 -12.68 -16.44
CA GLY A 65 28.16 -14.10 -16.40
C GLY A 65 27.49 -14.94 -17.50
N GLY A 66 27.24 -14.35 -18.68
CA GLY A 66 26.57 -15.02 -19.81
C GLY A 66 25.04 -15.00 -19.75
N ARG A 67 24.43 -14.50 -18.67
CA ARG A 67 22.97 -14.28 -18.57
C ARG A 67 22.64 -12.88 -19.09
N LEU A 68 21.73 -12.80 -20.06
CA LEU A 68 21.31 -11.53 -20.63
C LEU A 68 20.31 -10.82 -19.70
N TYR A 69 20.37 -9.49 -19.64
CA TYR A 69 19.36 -8.64 -19.02
C TYR A 69 18.91 -7.51 -19.95
N PRO A 70 17.62 -7.11 -19.92
CA PRO A 70 17.10 -6.01 -20.73
C PRO A 70 17.61 -4.65 -20.23
N GLY A 71 17.64 -3.66 -21.12
CA GLY A 71 17.91 -2.27 -20.75
C GLY A 71 16.80 -1.66 -19.90
N ALA A 72 17.02 -0.43 -19.44
CA ALA A 72 16.09 0.29 -18.58
C ALA A 72 14.74 0.57 -19.27
N GLU A 73 14.76 1.00 -20.54
CA GLU A 73 13.54 1.20 -21.32
C GLU A 73 12.79 -0.10 -21.56
N ALA A 74 13.50 -1.17 -21.90
CA ALA A 74 12.91 -2.49 -22.11
C ALA A 74 12.31 -3.05 -20.81
N THR A 75 13.00 -2.86 -19.69
CA THR A 75 12.52 -3.19 -18.34
C THR A 75 11.22 -2.45 -18.02
N ALA A 76 11.18 -1.13 -18.21
CA ALA A 76 9.98 -0.33 -17.93
C ALA A 76 8.81 -0.72 -18.85
N ARG A 77 9.06 -0.95 -20.14
CA ARG A 77 8.03 -1.39 -21.10
C ARG A 77 7.47 -2.77 -20.76
N GLN A 78 8.32 -3.70 -20.34
CA GLN A 78 7.88 -5.03 -19.92
C GLN A 78 6.96 -4.96 -18.71
N TRP A 79 7.31 -4.15 -17.70
CA TRP A 79 6.44 -3.95 -16.54
C TRP A 79 5.15 -3.21 -16.88
N ALA A 80 5.17 -2.32 -17.88
CA ALA A 80 3.95 -1.68 -18.36
C ALA A 80 3.01 -2.75 -18.98
N ILE A 81 3.57 -3.72 -19.70
CA ILE A 81 2.80 -4.87 -20.21
C ILE A 81 2.26 -5.72 -19.06
N TYR A 82 3.06 -6.06 -18.04
CA TYR A 82 2.58 -6.81 -16.88
C TYR A 82 1.44 -6.14 -16.13
N ASN A 83 1.46 -4.81 -16.05
CA ASN A 83 0.37 -4.02 -15.46
C ASN A 83 -0.78 -3.73 -16.44
N ASN A 84 -0.79 -4.31 -17.65
CA ASN A 84 -1.75 -4.01 -18.72
C ASN A 84 -1.85 -2.52 -19.10
N CYS A 85 -0.80 -1.74 -18.87
CA CYS A 85 -0.76 -0.33 -19.23
C CYS A 85 -0.74 -0.14 -20.75
N SER A 86 -1.36 0.95 -21.21
CA SER A 86 -1.28 1.39 -22.59
C SER A 86 0.13 1.89 -22.93
N LEU A 87 0.54 1.65 -24.18
CA LEU A 87 1.80 2.12 -24.76
C LEU A 87 1.52 3.13 -25.90
N PRO A 88 2.41 4.10 -26.16
CA PRO A 88 3.66 4.38 -25.44
C PRO A 88 3.43 5.11 -24.11
N GLY A 89 4.44 5.10 -23.23
CA GLY A 89 4.46 5.96 -22.05
C GLY A 89 4.60 7.43 -22.43
N LEU A 90 4.19 8.32 -21.52
CA LEU A 90 4.23 9.77 -21.71
C LEU A 90 5.40 10.37 -20.94
N ALA A 91 6.07 11.36 -21.55
CA ALA A 91 7.06 12.15 -20.84
C ALA A 91 6.37 12.96 -19.73
N SER A 92 7.03 13.07 -18.58
CA SER A 92 6.63 13.89 -17.45
C SER A 92 7.73 14.92 -17.13
N GLU A 93 7.43 15.85 -16.23
CA GLU A 93 8.41 16.83 -15.75
C GLU A 93 9.71 16.14 -15.30
N PRO A 94 10.88 16.68 -15.70
CA PRO A 94 12.17 16.12 -15.34
C PRO A 94 12.43 16.27 -13.83
N LYS A 95 13.44 15.54 -13.34
CA LYS A 95 13.84 15.55 -11.93
C LYS A 95 15.32 15.89 -11.79
N ASP A 96 15.70 16.36 -10.61
CA ASP A 96 17.09 16.58 -10.18
C ASP A 96 17.39 15.54 -9.08
N LEU A 97 18.12 14.48 -9.45
CA LEU A 97 18.40 13.32 -8.62
C LEU A 97 19.91 13.11 -8.38
N ASP A 98 20.77 13.66 -9.22
CA ASP A 98 22.22 13.58 -9.05
C ASP A 98 22.80 14.98 -8.81
N SER A 99 23.09 15.28 -7.54
CA SER A 99 23.64 16.58 -7.12
C SER A 99 25.00 16.93 -7.73
N THR A 100 25.67 15.98 -8.38
CA THR A 100 26.94 16.22 -9.10
C THR A 100 26.73 16.67 -10.54
N LEU A 101 25.52 16.53 -11.06
CA LEU A 101 25.09 16.96 -12.38
C LEU A 101 24.28 18.27 -12.24
N LEU A 102 24.36 19.13 -13.26
CA LEU A 102 23.73 20.45 -13.22
C LEU A 102 22.33 20.41 -13.85
N GLY A 103 21.34 20.88 -13.11
CA GLY A 103 19.97 21.08 -13.60
C GLY A 103 19.05 19.89 -13.30
N GLN A 104 17.90 19.82 -13.99
CA GLN A 104 16.99 18.67 -13.90
C GLN A 104 17.42 17.62 -14.93
N GLU A 105 18.43 16.83 -14.60
CA GLU A 105 19.11 15.88 -15.49
C GLU A 105 18.35 14.56 -15.69
N THR A 106 17.32 14.29 -14.91
CA THR A 106 16.58 13.02 -15.00
C THR A 106 15.37 13.16 -15.90
N LYS A 107 15.36 12.41 -17.01
CA LYS A 107 14.18 12.27 -17.87
C LYS A 107 13.20 11.27 -17.27
N VAL A 108 11.92 11.64 -17.22
CA VAL A 108 10.85 10.81 -16.65
C VAL A 108 9.89 10.36 -17.74
N ILE A 109 9.63 9.06 -17.83
CA ILE A 109 8.57 8.46 -18.66
C ILE A 109 7.60 7.72 -17.75
N VAL A 110 6.30 7.96 -17.93
CA VAL A 110 5.22 7.41 -17.10
C VAL A 110 4.26 6.57 -17.94
N TYR A 111 3.96 5.37 -17.46
CA TYR A 111 2.92 4.47 -17.95
C TYR A 111 1.83 4.36 -16.87
N SER A 112 0.75 5.10 -17.04
CA SER A 112 -0.35 5.16 -16.06
C SER A 112 -1.75 5.04 -16.68
N SER A 113 -1.85 5.05 -18.00
CA SER A 113 -3.13 4.93 -18.71
C SER A 113 -3.45 3.47 -19.00
N GLY A 114 -4.70 3.06 -18.81
CA GLY A 114 -5.18 1.71 -19.10
C GLY A 114 -4.61 0.60 -18.19
N CYS A 115 -3.78 0.95 -17.22
CA CYS A 115 -3.19 -0.01 -16.29
C CYS A 115 -4.27 -0.67 -15.41
N MET A 116 -3.94 -1.85 -14.89
CA MET A 116 -4.68 -2.46 -13.78
C MET A 116 -4.79 -1.48 -12.61
N SER A 117 -5.84 -1.65 -11.78
CA SER A 117 -5.98 -0.89 -10.54
C SER A 117 -4.71 -1.04 -9.69
N GLU A 118 -4.22 0.08 -9.15
CA GLU A 118 -2.96 0.15 -8.38
C GLU A 118 -1.70 -0.29 -9.15
N GLY A 119 -1.78 -0.30 -10.49
CA GLY A 119 -0.64 -0.49 -11.39
C GLY A 119 -0.20 0.82 -12.02
N SER A 120 1.11 1.05 -12.06
CA SER A 120 1.73 2.06 -12.93
C SER A 120 3.21 1.75 -13.10
N VAL A 121 3.85 2.27 -14.14
CA VAL A 121 5.30 2.16 -14.30
C VAL A 121 5.90 3.53 -14.58
N GLU A 122 7.05 3.81 -13.98
CA GLU A 122 7.85 4.99 -14.25
C GLU A 122 9.30 4.60 -14.54
N LEU A 123 9.90 5.29 -15.51
CA LEU A 123 11.34 5.23 -15.79
C LEU A 123 11.94 6.59 -15.49
N TRP A 124 12.92 6.62 -14.59
CA TRP A 124 13.75 7.78 -14.29
C TRP A 124 15.15 7.55 -14.87
N ALA A 125 15.41 8.16 -16.02
CA ALA A 125 16.67 8.03 -16.76
C ALA A 125 17.58 9.24 -16.47
N ILE A 126 18.54 9.06 -15.57
CA ILE A 126 19.49 10.10 -15.13
C ILE A 126 20.50 10.32 -16.26
N GLN A 127 20.38 11.43 -16.99
CA GLN A 127 21.24 11.72 -18.12
C GLN A 127 22.68 11.96 -17.63
N LYS A 128 23.65 11.20 -18.15
CA LYS A 128 25.05 11.14 -17.69
C LYS A 128 25.23 10.59 -16.27
N GLY A 129 24.17 10.05 -15.67
CA GLY A 129 24.21 9.43 -14.35
C GLY A 129 24.95 8.09 -14.38
N GLY A 130 25.57 7.73 -13.26
CA GLY A 130 26.30 6.48 -13.06
C GLY A 130 25.46 5.34 -12.50
N HIS A 131 26.11 4.43 -11.76
CA HIS A 131 25.47 3.23 -11.23
C HIS A 131 24.60 3.52 -9.99
N GLY A 132 23.28 3.55 -10.19
CA GLY A 132 22.27 3.79 -9.16
C GLY A 132 22.11 5.25 -8.80
N LEU A 133 21.64 5.52 -7.57
CA LEU A 133 21.40 6.87 -7.04
C LEU A 133 22.56 7.43 -6.21
N GLY A 134 23.77 6.92 -6.42
CA GLY A 134 24.94 7.29 -5.63
C GLY A 134 25.07 6.53 -4.31
N ARG A 135 26.28 6.53 -3.74
CA ARG A 135 26.59 5.90 -2.45
C ARG A 135 27.47 6.85 -1.63
N PRO A 136 26.94 7.51 -0.58
CA PRO A 136 25.55 7.46 -0.12
C PRO A 136 24.57 8.09 -1.12
N VAL A 137 23.28 7.70 -1.05
CA VAL A 137 22.20 8.35 -1.81
C VAL A 137 22.01 9.77 -1.25
N PRO A 138 22.05 10.83 -2.07
CA PRO A 138 21.82 12.20 -1.61
C PRO A 138 20.43 12.38 -1.00
N ASP A 139 20.30 13.31 -0.05
CA ASP A 139 19.04 13.55 0.67
C ASP A 139 17.89 13.98 -0.25
N ALA A 140 18.17 14.82 -1.25
CA ALA A 140 17.17 15.25 -2.22
C ALA A 140 16.58 14.07 -3.00
N SER A 141 17.43 13.18 -3.52
CA SER A 141 17.03 11.98 -4.26
C SER A 141 16.27 10.99 -3.38
N ARG A 142 16.68 10.88 -2.09
CA ARG A 142 15.96 10.07 -1.10
C ARG A 142 14.54 10.60 -0.85
N LEU A 143 14.36 11.92 -0.75
CA LEU A 143 13.04 12.53 -0.56
C LEU A 143 12.14 12.32 -1.78
N GLU A 144 12.66 12.46 -3.00
CA GLU A 144 11.93 12.17 -4.24
C GLU A 144 11.48 10.70 -4.31
N LEU A 145 12.35 9.77 -3.94
CA LEU A 145 11.99 8.35 -3.85
C LEU A 145 10.91 8.07 -2.81
N LEU A 146 11.02 8.68 -1.63
CA LEU A 146 10.04 8.49 -0.56
C LEU A 146 8.68 9.09 -0.95
N ASP A 147 8.65 10.31 -1.49
CA ASP A 147 7.43 10.94 -1.99
C ASP A 147 6.75 10.06 -3.06
N TRP A 148 7.52 9.50 -4.00
CA TRP A 148 6.99 8.55 -4.96
C TRP A 148 6.39 7.33 -4.28
N LEU A 149 7.13 6.66 -3.38
CA LEU A 149 6.64 5.48 -2.66
C LEU A 149 5.35 5.76 -1.87
N TYR A 150 5.27 6.89 -1.17
CA TYR A 150 4.08 7.29 -0.41
C TYR A 150 2.86 7.50 -1.30
N LYS A 151 3.03 8.13 -2.47
CA LYS A 151 1.95 8.34 -3.44
C LYS A 151 1.46 7.03 -4.07
N LYS A 152 2.27 5.97 -4.02
CA LYS A 152 2.00 4.65 -4.58
C LYS A 152 1.69 3.59 -3.51
N ALA A 153 1.43 3.98 -2.26
CA ALA A 153 0.92 3.06 -1.26
C ALA A 153 -0.46 2.54 -1.70
N LYS A 154 -0.77 1.26 -1.42
CA LYS A 154 -2.06 0.67 -1.79
C LYS A 154 -3.11 1.49 -1.06
N LYS A 155 -4.02 2.05 -1.83
CA LYS A 155 -5.26 2.67 -1.35
C LYS A 155 -6.34 1.61 -1.10
N GLY A 156 -5.99 0.32 -1.21
CA GLY A 156 -6.78 -0.81 -0.76
C GLY A 156 -6.54 -1.20 0.69
N TRP A 157 -7.29 -2.19 1.16
CA TRP A 157 -7.16 -2.72 2.51
C TRP A 157 -5.76 -3.32 2.76
N PRO A 158 -5.16 -3.12 3.94
CA PRO A 158 -3.81 -3.57 4.24
C PRO A 158 -3.68 -5.10 4.30
N LYS A 159 -4.80 -5.82 4.44
CA LYS A 159 -4.90 -7.27 4.66
C LYS A 159 -6.19 -7.83 4.05
N ASP A 160 -6.36 -9.16 4.08
CA ASP A 160 -7.61 -9.85 3.68
C ASP A 160 -8.79 -9.57 4.62
N PHE A 161 -8.51 -9.17 5.88
CA PHE A 161 -9.46 -8.62 6.84
C PHE A 161 -8.77 -7.59 7.74
N ASN A 162 -9.51 -6.66 8.33
CA ASN A 162 -8.98 -5.63 9.22
C ASN A 162 -8.95 -6.07 10.67
N GLY A 163 -8.01 -5.47 11.40
CA GLY A 163 -7.77 -5.75 12.80
C GLY A 163 -6.53 -6.61 13.03
N VAL A 164 -6.34 -6.96 14.29
CA VAL A 164 -5.25 -7.79 14.79
C VAL A 164 -5.77 -8.72 15.86
N ALA A 165 -5.18 -9.91 15.96
CA ALA A 165 -5.43 -10.79 17.10
C ALA A 165 -4.83 -10.15 18.36
N PRO A 166 -5.63 -9.88 19.41
CA PRO A 166 -5.11 -9.36 20.67
C PRO A 166 -4.22 -10.41 21.35
N SER A 167 -3.36 -9.99 22.29
CA SER A 167 -2.56 -10.92 23.07
C SER A 167 -3.48 -11.86 23.90
N PRO A 168 -3.28 -13.19 23.85
CA PRO A 168 -4.07 -14.14 24.64
C PRO A 168 -4.04 -13.87 26.15
N GLU A 169 -2.98 -13.24 26.67
CA GLU A 169 -2.83 -12.87 28.09
C GLU A 169 -3.84 -11.80 28.55
N LEU A 170 -4.55 -11.17 27.61
CA LEU A 170 -5.55 -10.16 27.89
C LEU A 170 -6.93 -10.75 28.22
N ASP A 171 -7.18 -12.02 27.89
CA ASP A 171 -8.44 -12.74 28.15
C ASP A 171 -9.70 -11.93 27.80
N LEU A 172 -9.67 -11.24 26.65
CA LEU A 172 -10.75 -10.36 26.20
C LEU A 172 -11.99 -11.13 25.70
N GLY A 173 -11.87 -12.44 25.48
CA GLY A 173 -12.88 -13.22 24.77
C GLY A 173 -13.03 -12.86 23.30
N LEU A 174 -12.08 -12.09 22.74
CA LEU A 174 -12.04 -11.65 21.35
C LEU A 174 -10.78 -12.17 20.66
N ASN A 175 -10.90 -12.53 19.39
CA ASN A 175 -9.78 -13.03 18.57
C ASN A 175 -9.38 -12.08 17.43
N ASN A 176 -10.06 -10.94 17.31
CA ASN A 176 -9.72 -9.85 16.41
C ASN A 176 -10.25 -8.53 16.99
N VAL A 177 -9.39 -7.52 17.05
CA VAL A 177 -9.73 -6.16 17.52
C VAL A 177 -9.28 -5.14 16.47
N GLY A 178 -9.94 -3.99 16.43
CA GLY A 178 -9.53 -2.89 15.56
C GLY A 178 -8.10 -2.43 15.87
N VAL A 179 -7.46 -1.77 14.92
CA VAL A 179 -6.10 -1.25 15.08
C VAL A 179 -5.96 0.13 14.46
N TYR A 180 -5.42 1.07 15.23
CA TYR A 180 -5.00 2.36 14.68
C TYR A 180 -3.60 2.25 14.08
N ASN A 181 -3.46 2.58 12.80
CA ASN A 181 -2.17 2.67 12.13
C ASN A 181 -1.72 4.13 12.03
N GLY A 182 -0.73 4.51 12.85
CA GLY A 182 -0.18 5.88 12.83
C GLY A 182 0.57 6.26 11.56
N LEU A 183 0.93 5.31 10.69
CA LEU A 183 1.55 5.61 9.39
C LEU A 183 0.52 6.06 8.35
N ASP A 184 -0.66 5.44 8.38
CA ASP A 184 -1.74 5.74 7.43
C ASP A 184 -2.71 6.80 8.00
N GLU A 185 -2.61 7.10 9.31
CA GLU A 185 -3.57 7.89 10.08
C GLU A 185 -5.01 7.34 10.01
N LEU A 186 -5.12 6.02 9.80
CA LEU A 186 -6.39 5.31 9.67
C LEU A 186 -6.58 4.32 10.82
N LEU A 187 -7.82 4.26 11.29
CA LEU A 187 -8.34 3.19 12.13
C LEU A 187 -8.91 2.09 11.24
N TYR A 188 -8.27 0.93 11.23
CA TYR A 188 -8.77 -0.25 10.53
C TYR A 188 -9.46 -1.17 11.53
N SER A 189 -10.76 -1.39 11.34
CA SER A 189 -11.54 -2.28 12.18
C SER A 189 -12.64 -2.96 11.37
N CYS A 190 -13.64 -3.48 12.05
CA CYS A 190 -14.82 -4.08 11.47
C CYS A 190 -16.07 -3.55 12.18
N MET A 191 -17.25 -3.72 11.56
CA MET A 191 -18.53 -3.48 12.19
C MET A 191 -19.50 -4.62 11.88
N ARG A 192 -20.13 -5.15 12.94
CA ARG A 192 -21.34 -5.96 12.85
C ARG A 192 -22.55 -5.05 12.85
N LEU A 193 -23.50 -5.32 11.95
CA LEU A 193 -24.74 -4.55 11.88
C LEU A 193 -25.80 -5.13 12.82
N THR A 194 -26.33 -4.31 13.73
CA THR A 194 -27.45 -4.68 14.59
C THR A 194 -28.62 -3.72 14.52
N SER A 195 -29.81 -4.25 14.81
CA SER A 195 -31.01 -3.47 15.08
C SER A 195 -31.69 -4.01 16.32
N GLU A 196 -31.88 -3.15 17.33
CA GLU A 196 -32.41 -3.52 18.65
C GLU A 196 -31.62 -4.69 19.28
N GLY A 197 -30.30 -4.69 19.09
CA GLY A 197 -29.39 -5.73 19.60
C GLY A 197 -29.45 -7.08 18.87
N LYS A 198 -30.16 -7.17 17.73
CA LYS A 198 -30.20 -8.38 16.89
C LYS A 198 -29.45 -8.16 15.58
N SER A 199 -28.90 -9.24 15.02
CA SER A 199 -28.22 -9.18 13.70
C SER A 199 -29.14 -8.60 12.63
N PHE A 200 -28.63 -7.64 11.86
CA PHE A 200 -29.32 -6.98 10.77
C PHE A 200 -28.44 -7.00 9.49
N PRO A 201 -28.48 -8.09 8.70
CA PRO A 201 -27.71 -8.18 7.48
C PRO A 201 -28.12 -7.10 6.47
N PHE A 202 -27.14 -6.44 5.87
CA PHE A 202 -27.32 -5.55 4.73
C PHE A 202 -26.92 -6.28 3.45
N GLN A 203 -27.87 -6.46 2.52
CA GLN A 203 -27.65 -7.20 1.27
C GLN A 203 -27.10 -8.63 1.48
N GLY A 204 -27.44 -9.27 2.61
CA GLY A 204 -26.97 -10.60 2.96
C GLY A 204 -25.62 -10.65 3.69
N VAL A 205 -24.98 -9.50 3.93
CA VAL A 205 -23.72 -9.38 4.66
C VAL A 205 -23.98 -8.81 6.06
N GLU A 206 -23.48 -9.50 7.09
CA GLU A 206 -23.68 -9.12 8.50
C GLU A 206 -22.50 -8.32 9.09
N GLN A 207 -21.31 -8.49 8.54
CA GLN A 207 -20.07 -7.93 9.06
C GLN A 207 -19.26 -7.27 7.96
N PHE A 208 -18.71 -6.10 8.25
CA PHE A 208 -17.93 -5.31 7.29
C PHE A 208 -16.58 -4.95 7.86
N ASP A 209 -15.52 -5.09 7.05
CA ASP A 209 -14.28 -4.35 7.26
C ASP A 209 -14.55 -2.86 7.06
N VAL A 210 -13.98 -2.02 7.92
CA VAL A 210 -14.09 -0.57 7.85
C VAL A 210 -12.76 0.14 8.10
N ALA A 211 -12.56 1.26 7.40
CA ALA A 211 -11.45 2.18 7.61
C ALA A 211 -12.01 3.55 7.97
N PHE A 212 -11.56 4.11 9.08
CA PHE A 212 -11.90 5.46 9.49
C PHE A 212 -10.69 6.38 9.46
N SER A 213 -10.85 7.57 8.89
CA SER A 213 -9.91 8.68 9.08
C SER A 213 -10.28 9.47 10.33
N ILE A 214 -9.29 10.11 10.96
CA ILE A 214 -9.52 11.02 12.09
C ILE A 214 -9.74 12.43 11.52
N SER A 215 -11.00 12.84 11.36
CA SER A 215 -11.34 14.15 10.79
C SER A 215 -11.11 15.30 11.79
N ASN A 216 -11.23 15.04 13.09
CA ASN A 216 -10.88 16.01 14.14
C ASN A 216 -10.42 15.32 15.43
N PRO A 217 -9.12 15.29 15.74
CA PRO A 217 -8.59 14.59 16.91
C PRO A 217 -9.00 15.24 18.24
N SER A 218 -9.18 16.56 18.28
CA SER A 218 -9.55 17.27 19.52
C SER A 218 -10.96 16.94 20.02
N THR A 219 -11.83 16.50 19.11
CA THR A 219 -13.21 16.08 19.42
C THR A 219 -13.43 14.59 19.23
N GLY A 220 -12.38 13.85 18.85
CA GLY A 220 -12.48 12.43 18.51
C GLY A 220 -13.43 12.15 17.34
N LYS A 221 -13.52 13.07 16.36
CA LYS A 221 -14.32 12.79 15.16
C LYS A 221 -13.56 11.88 14.22
N ILE A 222 -14.30 10.90 13.72
CA ILE A 222 -13.83 9.95 12.72
C ILE A 222 -14.79 9.92 11.55
N LYS A 223 -14.26 9.63 10.36
CA LYS A 223 -15.05 9.55 9.14
C LYS A 223 -14.83 8.20 8.48
N LEU A 224 -15.91 7.51 8.11
CA LEU A 224 -15.83 6.25 7.38
C LEU A 224 -15.35 6.54 5.95
N GLU A 225 -14.16 6.06 5.60
CA GLU A 225 -13.54 6.26 4.28
C GLU A 225 -13.83 5.11 3.33
N ASN A 226 -13.87 3.88 3.86
CA ASN A 226 -14.05 2.68 3.05
C ASN A 226 -14.74 1.57 3.85
N PHE A 227 -15.41 0.66 3.16
CA PHE A 227 -15.93 -0.58 3.74
C PHE A 227 -15.95 -1.73 2.71
N ARG A 228 -15.84 -2.97 3.17
CA ARG A 228 -16.08 -4.20 2.38
C ARG A 228 -16.63 -5.30 3.28
N GLU A 229 -17.09 -6.41 2.70
CA GLU A 229 -17.44 -7.61 3.48
C GLU A 229 -16.25 -8.10 4.33
N PHE A 230 -16.51 -8.32 5.62
CA PHE A 230 -15.49 -8.75 6.57
C PHE A 230 -15.07 -10.19 6.29
N ASN A 231 -13.76 -10.41 6.10
CA ASN A 231 -13.16 -11.73 5.90
C ASN A 231 -13.88 -12.62 4.84
N ALA A 232 -14.27 -12.03 3.71
CA ALA A 232 -15.00 -12.73 2.64
C ALA A 232 -14.30 -13.99 2.07
N LYS A 233 -12.97 -14.11 2.28
CA LYS A 233 -12.16 -15.25 1.86
C LYS A 233 -12.02 -16.33 2.94
N GLU A 234 -12.65 -16.15 4.10
CA GLU A 234 -12.60 -17.06 5.24
C GLU A 234 -11.16 -17.43 5.67
N VAL A 235 -10.26 -16.45 5.65
CA VAL A 235 -8.86 -16.68 6.04
C VAL A 235 -8.70 -16.64 7.56
N PHE A 236 -7.67 -17.31 8.06
CA PHE A 236 -7.35 -17.37 9.48
C PHE A 236 -6.50 -16.19 9.94
N ASN A 237 -6.66 -15.80 11.21
CA ASN A 237 -5.75 -14.89 11.89
C ASN A 237 -4.40 -15.58 12.22
N ASN A 238 -3.47 -14.84 12.82
CA ASN A 238 -2.14 -15.37 13.19
C ASN A 238 -2.19 -16.51 14.22
N ASN A 239 -3.30 -16.67 14.94
CA ASN A 239 -3.53 -17.73 15.91
C ASN A 239 -4.26 -18.95 15.31
N GLN A 240 -4.47 -18.98 13.99
CA GLN A 240 -5.20 -20.03 13.26
C GLN A 240 -6.69 -20.10 13.62
N GLU A 241 -7.29 -18.96 13.96
CA GLU A 241 -8.72 -18.82 14.25
C GLU A 241 -9.41 -18.02 13.15
N ILE A 242 -10.69 -18.31 12.86
CA ILE A 242 -11.50 -17.44 12.02
C ILE A 242 -11.74 -16.15 12.81
N PRO A 243 -11.26 -14.98 12.35
CA PRO A 243 -11.44 -13.73 13.07
C PRO A 243 -12.94 -13.42 13.19
N ASP A 244 -13.35 -12.93 14.36
CA ASP A 244 -14.71 -12.42 14.62
C ASP A 244 -14.66 -10.92 14.86
N CYS A 245 -15.73 -10.22 14.49
CA CYS A 245 -15.75 -8.78 14.57
C CYS A 245 -15.98 -8.24 16.00
N SER A 246 -15.07 -7.40 16.48
CA SER A 246 -15.17 -6.68 17.77
C SER A 246 -16.16 -5.52 17.73
N GLY A 247 -16.31 -4.87 16.58
CA GLY A 247 -17.15 -3.68 16.43
C GLY A 247 -18.63 -4.00 16.24
N ASN A 248 -19.49 -3.17 16.82
CA ASN A 248 -20.94 -3.26 16.67
C ASN A 248 -21.53 -1.90 16.30
N TYR A 249 -22.31 -1.85 15.22
CA TYR A 249 -23.03 -0.66 14.80
C TYR A 249 -24.55 -0.90 14.90
N GLU A 250 -25.20 -0.16 15.80
CA GLU A 250 -26.64 -0.19 16.01
C GLU A 250 -27.33 0.80 15.06
N ILE A 251 -28.01 0.28 14.04
CA ILE A 251 -28.59 1.07 12.95
C ILE A 251 -29.67 2.03 13.46
N GLY A 252 -30.46 1.62 14.46
CA GLY A 252 -31.56 2.43 14.97
C GLY A 252 -31.09 3.68 15.72
N THR A 253 -29.94 3.61 16.38
CA THR A 253 -29.39 4.71 17.21
C THR A 253 -28.22 5.42 16.54
N GLY A 254 -27.56 4.78 15.57
CA GLY A 254 -26.31 5.25 15.00
C GLY A 254 -25.11 5.10 15.94
N ALA A 255 -25.23 4.31 17.01
CA ALA A 255 -24.14 4.06 17.94
C ALA A 255 -23.17 3.01 17.36
N TYR A 256 -21.88 3.30 17.39
CA TYR A 256 -20.81 2.38 17.02
C TYR A 256 -19.91 2.14 18.23
N THR A 257 -19.79 0.90 18.68
CA THR A 257 -18.92 0.50 19.80
C THR A 257 -17.86 -0.45 19.30
N ASP A 258 -16.62 -0.29 19.74
CA ASP A 258 -15.53 -1.14 19.27
C ASP A 258 -14.38 -1.24 20.29
N ILE A 259 -13.61 -2.32 20.18
CA ILE A 259 -12.37 -2.52 20.92
C ILE A 259 -11.21 -2.38 19.94
N VAL A 260 -10.32 -1.44 20.24
CA VAL A 260 -9.26 -0.99 19.34
C VAL A 260 -7.92 -0.98 20.05
N GLN A 261 -6.92 -1.60 19.42
CA GLN A 261 -5.53 -1.48 19.81
C GLN A 261 -4.93 -0.17 19.25
N VAL A 262 -4.39 0.65 20.15
CA VAL A 262 -3.62 1.85 19.82
C VAL A 262 -2.24 1.70 20.44
N ASN A 263 -1.23 1.53 19.60
CA ASN A 263 0.13 1.13 20.02
C ASN A 263 0.11 -0.17 20.84
N SER A 264 0.48 -0.09 22.12
CA SER A 264 0.50 -1.22 23.07
C SER A 264 -0.73 -1.29 23.98
N SER A 265 -1.62 -0.30 23.91
CA SER A 265 -2.79 -0.20 24.78
C SER A 265 -4.06 -0.58 24.02
N ILE A 266 -5.04 -1.08 24.76
CA ILE A 266 -6.35 -1.44 24.20
C ILE A 266 -7.42 -0.55 24.80
N TYR A 267 -8.24 0.01 23.93
CA TYR A 267 -9.31 0.92 24.25
C TYR A 267 -10.65 0.32 23.83
N GLU A 268 -11.64 0.49 24.67
CA GLU A 268 -13.05 0.40 24.32
C GLU A 268 -13.50 1.81 23.93
N PHE A 269 -14.07 1.97 22.74
CA PHE A 269 -14.55 3.24 22.22
C PHE A 269 -16.05 3.16 21.92
N ASP A 270 -16.75 4.21 22.32
CA ASP A 270 -18.13 4.46 21.94
C ASP A 270 -18.19 5.70 21.05
N PHE A 271 -18.73 5.54 19.86
CA PHE A 271 -18.93 6.59 18.88
C PHE A 271 -20.41 6.75 18.55
N GLN A 272 -20.78 7.96 18.16
CA GLN A 272 -22.14 8.29 17.72
C GLN A 272 -22.09 8.88 16.33
N LEU A 273 -22.88 8.33 15.39
CA LEU A 273 -23.06 8.92 14.07
C LEU A 273 -23.70 10.31 14.23
N THR A 274 -23.04 11.32 13.68
CA THR A 274 -23.48 12.73 13.75
C THR A 274 -23.92 13.28 12.40
N ASP A 275 -23.33 12.79 11.31
CA ASP A 275 -23.72 13.14 9.96
C ASP A 275 -23.70 11.90 9.06
N SER A 276 -24.89 11.41 8.74
CA SER A 276 -25.07 10.24 7.86
C SER A 276 -24.72 10.49 6.39
N LEU A 277 -24.70 11.76 5.94
CA LEU A 277 -24.32 12.10 4.57
C LEU A 277 -22.79 12.19 4.43
N ALA A 278 -22.12 12.65 5.50
CA ALA A 278 -20.66 12.72 5.56
C ALA A 278 -20.01 11.42 6.08
N ASN A 279 -20.81 10.47 6.59
CA ASN A 279 -20.37 9.28 7.33
C ASN A 279 -19.45 9.62 8.52
N GLU A 280 -19.77 10.68 9.25
CA GLU A 280 -18.98 11.17 10.38
C GLU A 280 -19.57 10.79 11.73
N PHE A 281 -18.69 10.24 12.56
CA PHE A 281 -18.97 9.86 13.94
C PHE A 281 -18.18 10.74 14.90
N VAL A 282 -18.72 10.94 16.10
CA VAL A 282 -18.03 11.63 17.19
C VAL A 282 -17.81 10.67 18.35
N LEU A 283 -16.65 10.76 18.98
CA LEU A 283 -16.35 10.02 20.20
C LEU A 283 -17.29 10.47 21.33
N VAL A 284 -18.00 9.52 21.92
CA VAL A 284 -18.84 9.71 23.10
C VAL A 284 -18.07 9.36 24.36
N SER A 285 -17.35 8.24 24.31
CA SER A 285 -16.70 7.64 25.47
C SER A 285 -15.50 6.81 25.04
N SER A 286 -14.46 6.80 25.86
CA SER A 286 -13.29 5.95 25.68
C SER A 286 -12.83 5.42 27.03
N LYS A 287 -12.51 4.13 27.09
CA LYS A 287 -12.02 3.48 28.30
C LYS A 287 -10.81 2.64 27.96
N ILE A 288 -9.72 2.82 28.70
CA ILE A 288 -8.56 1.93 28.60
C ILE A 288 -8.89 0.61 29.30
N ILE A 289 -8.72 -0.50 28.58
CA ILE A 289 -8.85 -1.86 29.12
C ILE A 289 -7.50 -2.28 29.71
N ARG A 290 -6.38 -1.90 29.06
CA ARG A 290 -5.01 -2.12 29.51
C ARG A 290 -4.02 -1.17 28.86
#